data_AF-H3BTF5-F1
#
_entry.id   AF-H3BTF5-F1
#
_cell.length_a   1.000
_cell.length_b   1.000
_cell.length_c   1.000
_cell.angle_alpha   90.00
_cell.angle_beta   90.00
_cell.angle_gamma   90.00
#
_symmetry.space_group_name_H-M   'P 1'
#
loop_
_entity.id
_entity.type
_entity.pdbx_description
1 polymer ?
#
loop_
_entity_poly.entity_id
_entity_poly.type
_entity_poly.pdbx_seq_one_letter_code
_entity_poly.pdbx_strand_id
1 'polypeptide(L)'
;MVQLAPAAAMDEVTFRSDTVLSDVHLYTPNHRHLMVRLNSVGQPVFLSQFKLLWSQDSWTDSGAKGGSHRDVHTKEPPSAETGSTGSPPGSGHAQEEDDVLGEEAQGSPHDIIRIEHTMATPLEDVGKQVWRGALLLADYILFRQDLFRGCTALELGAGTGLASIIAATMARTVYCTDVGADLLSMCQRNIALNSHLAATGGGIVRVKELDWLKDDLCTDPKVPFSWSQEEISDLYDHTTILFAAEVFYDDDLTDAVFKTLSRLAHRLKNACTAILSVEKRLNFTLRHLDVTCEAYDHFRSCLHALEQLADGKLRFVVEPVEASFPQLLVYERLQQLELWKIIAEPVT
;
A
#
# COMPACT_ATOMS: atom_id res chain seq x y z
N MET A 1 -67.67 -1.08 -14.90
CA MET A 1 -66.22 -0.90 -15.08
C MET A 1 -65.70 -0.17 -13.86
N VAL A 2 -65.02 -0.87 -12.96
CA VAL A 2 -64.35 -0.25 -11.81
C VAL A 2 -62.90 -0.03 -12.24
N GLN A 3 -62.50 1.23 -12.27
CA GLN A 3 -61.16 1.64 -12.67
C GLN A 3 -60.21 1.36 -11.50
N LEU A 4 -59.37 0.32 -11.63
CA LEU A 4 -58.32 0.02 -10.67
C LEU A 4 -57.30 1.16 -10.68
N ALA A 5 -57.05 1.75 -9.52
CA ALA A 5 -56.00 2.73 -9.33
C ALA A 5 -54.63 2.12 -9.69
N PRO A 6 -53.66 2.92 -10.19
CA PRO A 6 -52.32 2.42 -10.43
C PRO A 6 -51.75 1.88 -9.11
N ALA A 7 -51.18 0.67 -9.14
CA ALA A 7 -50.36 0.19 -8.05
C ALA A 7 -49.25 1.21 -7.82
N ALA A 8 -49.19 1.79 -6.62
CA ALA A 8 -48.03 2.54 -6.20
C ALA A 8 -46.83 1.58 -6.35
N ALA A 9 -45.89 1.94 -7.22
CA ALA A 9 -44.58 1.30 -7.20
C ALA A 9 -44.10 1.42 -5.76
N MET A 10 -43.78 0.28 -5.13
CA MET A 10 -42.96 0.31 -3.93
C MET A 10 -41.69 1.05 -4.34
N ASP A 11 -41.54 2.29 -3.85
CA ASP A 11 -40.23 2.91 -3.80
C ASP A 11 -39.30 1.87 -3.17
N GLU A 12 -38.29 1.47 -3.92
CA GLU A 12 -37.22 0.58 -3.48
C GLU A 12 -36.77 1.05 -2.10
N VAL A 13 -37.13 0.28 -1.06
CA VAL A 13 -36.48 0.40 0.24
C VAL A 13 -35.08 -0.16 0.06
N THR A 14 -34.22 0.64 -0.58
CA THR A 14 -32.79 0.38 -0.64
C THR A 14 -32.26 0.79 0.71
N PHE A 15 -31.94 -0.18 1.57
CA PHE A 15 -31.10 0.07 2.73
C PHE A 15 -29.73 0.49 2.20
N ARG A 16 -29.53 1.79 1.99
CA ARG A 16 -28.23 2.38 1.69
C ARG A 16 -27.48 2.56 2.99
N SER A 17 -26.74 1.54 3.40
CA SER A 17 -25.56 1.82 4.21
C SER A 17 -24.49 2.27 3.22
N ASP A 18 -24.36 3.59 3.03
CA ASP A 18 -23.32 4.19 2.19
C ASP A 18 -21.94 4.12 2.89
N THR A 19 -21.73 3.13 3.75
CA THR A 19 -20.52 2.99 4.56
C THR A 19 -19.86 1.67 4.22
N VAL A 20 -18.64 1.78 3.72
CA VAL A 20 -17.73 0.69 3.44
C VAL A 20 -16.77 0.55 4.61
N LEU A 21 -16.49 -0.68 5.01
CA LEU A 21 -15.57 -1.01 6.10
C LEU A 21 -14.57 -2.05 5.60
N SER A 22 -13.29 -1.80 5.83
CA SER A 22 -12.25 -2.80 5.64
C SER A 22 -12.25 -3.80 6.79
N ASP A 23 -12.29 -5.08 6.42
CA ASP A 23 -12.24 -6.20 7.34
C ASP A 23 -10.89 -6.33 8.04
N VAL A 24 -9.84 -5.63 7.61
CA VAL A 24 -8.52 -5.66 8.30
C VAL A 24 -8.66 -5.29 9.79
N HIS A 25 -9.64 -4.46 10.13
CA HIS A 25 -9.88 -3.99 11.49
C HIS A 25 -10.83 -4.89 12.29
N LEU A 26 -11.61 -5.75 11.63
CA LEU A 26 -12.59 -6.60 12.30
C LEU A 26 -11.96 -7.83 12.98
N TYR A 27 -10.80 -8.28 12.50
CA TYR A 27 -10.18 -9.54 12.90
C TYR A 27 -8.88 -9.39 13.70
N THR A 28 -8.60 -8.19 14.23
CA THR A 28 -7.46 -7.98 15.13
C THR A 28 -7.92 -7.73 16.57
N PRO A 29 -8.35 -8.77 17.31
CA PRO A 29 -8.73 -8.64 18.72
C PRO A 29 -7.61 -7.96 19.52
N ASN A 30 -7.98 -7.00 20.37
CA ASN A 30 -7.09 -6.28 21.29
C ASN A 30 -6.02 -5.37 20.64
N HIS A 31 -6.05 -5.12 19.33
CA HIS A 31 -5.21 -4.08 18.74
C HIS A 31 -5.81 -2.68 19.01
N ARG A 32 -5.03 -1.82 19.68
CA ARG A 32 -5.44 -0.44 19.94
C ARG A 32 -5.33 0.36 18.63
N HIS A 33 -6.46 0.79 18.09
CA HIS A 33 -6.51 1.83 17.07
C HIS A 33 -6.55 3.19 17.77
N LEU A 34 -5.46 3.96 17.67
CA LEU A 34 -5.41 5.28 18.29
C LEU A 34 -5.98 6.30 17.31
N MET A 35 -7.11 6.92 17.64
CA MET A 35 -7.55 8.12 16.93
C MET A 35 -6.50 9.21 17.17
N VAL A 36 -5.86 9.68 16.11
CA VAL A 36 -4.76 10.65 16.20
C VAL A 36 -5.18 12.07 15.81
N ARG A 37 -6.21 12.21 14.97
CA ARG A 37 -6.75 13.50 14.55
C ARG A 37 -8.12 13.35 13.88
N LEU A 38 -8.75 14.49 13.58
CA LEU A 38 -9.84 14.60 12.60
C LEU A 38 -9.26 15.08 11.26
N ASN A 39 -9.86 14.67 10.14
CA ASN A 39 -9.57 15.26 8.84
C ASN A 39 -10.37 16.58 8.63
N SER A 40 -10.22 17.20 7.46
CA SER A 40 -10.85 18.49 7.13
C SER A 40 -12.38 18.46 7.14
N VAL A 41 -12.99 17.27 7.01
CA VAL A 41 -14.44 17.06 7.04
C VAL A 41 -14.93 16.48 8.38
N GLY A 42 -14.06 16.40 9.40
CA GLY A 42 -14.41 15.93 10.73
C GLY A 42 -14.47 14.40 10.90
N GLN A 43 -14.00 13.62 9.93
CA GLN A 43 -13.90 12.17 10.06
C GLN A 43 -12.67 11.79 10.94
N PRO A 44 -12.81 10.83 11.86
CA PRO A 44 -11.69 10.30 12.64
C PRO A 44 -10.62 9.64 11.79
N VAL A 45 -9.37 9.98 12.04
CA VAL A 45 -8.19 9.31 11.48
C VAL A 45 -7.50 8.53 12.57
N PHE A 46 -7.22 7.26 12.28
CA PHE A 46 -6.62 6.30 13.18
C PHE A 46 -5.19 6.00 12.74
N LEU A 47 -4.31 5.79 13.72
CA LEU A 47 -2.98 5.25 13.48
C LEU A 47 -2.99 3.75 13.79
N SER A 48 -2.52 2.92 12.86
CA SER A 48 -2.31 1.49 13.07
C SER A 48 -0.88 1.08 12.77
N GLN A 49 -0.44 0.05 13.48
CA GLN A 49 0.91 -0.48 13.41
C GLN A 49 0.87 -1.88 12.81
N PHE A 50 1.62 -2.10 11.73
CA PHE A 50 1.80 -3.40 11.11
C PHE A 50 3.23 -3.88 11.38
N LYS A 51 3.36 -5.06 11.97
CA LYS A 51 4.66 -5.65 12.31
C LYS A 51 5.16 -6.49 11.13
N LEU A 52 6.38 -6.17 10.69
CA LEU A 52 7.17 -6.98 9.76
C LEU A 52 7.79 -8.16 10.49
N LEU A 53 7.60 -9.35 9.94
CA LEU A 53 8.14 -10.61 10.44
C LEU A 53 9.44 -10.92 9.68
N TRP A 54 10.52 -10.21 9.99
CA TRP A 54 11.83 -10.52 9.39
C TRP A 54 12.32 -11.89 9.85
N SER A 55 12.78 -12.71 8.90
CA SER A 55 13.64 -13.85 9.22
C SER A 55 15.01 -13.29 9.64
N GLN A 56 15.46 -13.57 10.87
CA GLN A 56 16.78 -13.17 11.38
C GLN A 56 17.97 -13.71 10.55
N ASP A 57 17.73 -14.60 9.59
CA ASP A 57 18.79 -15.29 8.84
C ASP A 57 19.19 -14.63 7.50
N SER A 58 18.59 -13.51 7.09
CA SER A 58 18.84 -12.95 5.73
C SER A 58 19.98 -11.93 5.62
N TRP A 59 20.65 -11.59 6.74
CA TRP A 59 21.73 -10.58 6.77
C TRP A 59 23.11 -11.14 7.12
N THR A 60 23.32 -12.46 7.08
CA THR A 60 24.69 -13.00 7.17
C THR A 60 25.33 -13.03 5.79
N ASP A 61 26.12 -11.99 5.53
CA ASP A 61 27.06 -11.83 4.43
C ASP A 61 27.84 -13.11 4.13
N SER A 62 27.63 -13.66 2.94
CA SER A 62 28.47 -14.67 2.33
C SER A 62 29.69 -14.00 1.69
N GLY A 63 30.80 -13.91 2.44
CA GLY A 63 32.03 -13.25 1.98
C GLY A 63 33.32 -13.60 2.74
N ALA A 64 33.86 -14.79 2.48
CA ALA A 64 35.29 -15.17 2.48
C ALA A 64 36.21 -15.01 3.73
N LYS A 65 36.57 -16.19 4.28
CA LYS A 65 37.91 -16.70 4.68
C LYS A 65 38.94 -15.79 5.40
N GLY A 66 39.33 -16.26 6.59
CA GLY A 66 40.72 -16.67 6.86
C GLY A 66 41.46 -15.90 7.97
N GLY A 67 42.00 -16.63 8.95
CA GLY A 67 43.09 -16.15 9.79
C GLY A 67 42.94 -16.42 11.28
N SER A 68 43.59 -17.50 11.74
CA SER A 68 43.90 -17.78 13.14
C SER A 68 44.75 -16.65 13.75
N HIS A 69 44.46 -16.22 14.98
CA HIS A 69 45.45 -16.20 16.07
C HIS A 69 44.76 -16.07 17.43
N ARG A 70 45.14 -16.96 18.34
CA ARG A 70 44.89 -16.88 19.79
C ARG A 70 45.72 -15.74 20.37
N ASP A 71 45.19 -15.02 21.36
CA ASP A 71 45.93 -14.78 22.61
C ASP A 71 44.99 -14.42 23.77
N VAL A 72 45.34 -14.98 24.92
CA VAL A 72 44.69 -14.88 26.22
C VAL A 72 45.46 -13.87 27.05
N HIS A 73 44.80 -12.84 27.60
CA HIS A 73 45.22 -12.34 28.92
C HIS A 73 44.11 -11.65 29.72
N THR A 74 44.26 -11.85 31.02
CA THR A 74 43.35 -11.79 32.16
C THR A 74 43.44 -10.48 32.97
N LYS A 75 42.42 -10.28 33.85
CA LYS A 75 42.39 -9.47 35.10
C LYS A 75 42.28 -7.95 34.94
N GLU A 76 41.65 -7.16 35.82
CA GLU A 76 40.72 -7.26 36.98
C GLU A 76 40.26 -5.79 37.24
N PRO A 77 39.17 -5.53 38.00
CA PRO A 77 38.61 -4.19 38.27
C PRO A 77 39.28 -3.53 39.49
N PRO A 78 39.11 -2.21 39.73
CA PRO A 78 38.25 -1.72 40.83
C PRO A 78 37.68 -0.29 40.53
N SER A 79 36.92 0.46 41.33
CA SER A 79 36.42 0.46 42.71
C SER A 79 35.38 1.60 42.82
N ALA A 80 34.41 1.45 43.72
CA ALA A 80 33.53 2.51 44.20
C ALA A 80 34.21 3.34 45.31
N GLU A 81 33.86 4.64 45.44
CA GLU A 81 33.77 5.46 46.67
C GLU A 81 33.49 6.94 46.27
N THR A 82 32.34 7.57 46.58
CA THR A 82 31.79 8.22 47.83
C THR A 82 31.92 9.75 47.86
N GLY A 83 30.83 10.44 48.30
CA GLY A 83 30.84 11.76 48.98
C GLY A 83 30.33 12.94 48.15
N SER A 84 29.05 13.37 48.26
CA SER A 84 28.45 14.31 49.24
C SER A 84 28.71 15.80 48.99
N THR A 85 27.65 16.59 48.77
CA THR A 85 27.16 17.77 49.54
C THR A 85 26.21 18.61 48.66
N GLY A 86 25.20 19.27 49.26
CA GLY A 86 24.00 19.74 48.53
C GLY A 86 23.67 21.25 48.50
N SER A 87 22.50 21.51 47.87
CA SER A 87 21.55 22.64 48.00
C SER A 87 21.90 24.03 47.41
N PRO A 88 20.92 24.91 46.99
CA PRO A 88 19.47 24.75 46.74
C PRO A 88 18.98 25.51 45.44
N PRO A 89 17.74 26.08 45.30
CA PRO A 89 16.82 25.73 44.22
C PRO A 89 16.54 26.85 43.20
N GLY A 90 15.97 26.48 42.04
CA GLY A 90 15.17 27.41 41.24
C GLY A 90 15.36 27.31 39.74
N SER A 91 14.35 26.80 39.05
CA SER A 91 13.58 27.54 38.04
C SER A 91 12.58 26.57 37.41
N GLY A 92 11.33 27.01 37.34
CA GLY A 92 10.25 26.23 36.74
C GLY A 92 10.50 26.05 35.25
N HIS A 93 10.55 24.81 34.82
CA HIS A 93 10.21 24.42 33.46
C HIS A 93 9.16 23.32 33.59
N ALA A 94 7.96 23.62 33.10
CA ALA A 94 6.96 22.62 32.81
C ALA A 94 7.56 21.65 31.79
N GLN A 95 7.98 20.48 32.24
CA GLN A 95 8.11 19.33 31.37
C GLN A 95 6.68 18.91 31.03
N GLU A 96 6.32 19.10 29.76
CA GLU A 96 5.21 18.40 29.16
C GLU A 96 5.49 16.90 29.34
N GLU A 97 4.59 16.26 30.09
CA GLU A 97 4.58 14.82 30.31
C GLU A 97 4.30 14.15 28.96
N ASP A 98 5.37 13.74 28.29
CA ASP A 98 5.34 12.84 27.14
C ASP A 98 5.03 11.43 27.68
N ASP A 99 3.78 11.23 28.13
CA ASP A 99 3.28 9.95 28.64
C ASP A 99 2.90 9.06 27.45
N VAL A 100 3.91 8.60 26.72
CA VAL A 100 3.79 7.58 25.68
C VAL A 100 4.48 6.31 26.15
N LEU A 101 3.92 5.59 27.13
CA LEU A 101 4.23 4.17 27.31
C LEU A 101 3.05 3.41 27.93
N GLY A 102 2.42 2.55 27.12
CA GLY A 102 1.41 1.60 27.58
C GLY A 102 1.26 0.42 26.62
N GLU A 103 2.04 -0.63 26.91
CA GLU A 103 1.99 -2.02 26.43
C GLU A 103 2.73 -2.38 25.12
N GLU A 104 4.01 -2.72 25.32
CA GLU A 104 4.86 -3.71 24.63
C GLU A 104 4.41 -4.27 23.26
N ALA A 105 4.78 -3.57 22.18
CA ALA A 105 5.18 -4.24 20.94
C ALA A 105 6.65 -4.67 21.08
N GLN A 106 6.90 -5.93 21.43
CA GLN A 106 8.24 -6.56 21.46
C GLN A 106 8.81 -6.71 20.03
N GLY A 107 9.03 -5.60 19.34
CA GLY A 107 9.61 -5.54 18.00
C GLY A 107 10.62 -4.39 17.92
N SER A 108 11.67 -4.55 17.13
CA SER A 108 12.58 -3.45 16.83
C SER A 108 11.77 -2.30 16.20
N PRO A 109 12.02 -1.03 16.54
CA PRO A 109 11.38 0.10 15.86
C PRO A 109 11.53 0.06 14.33
N HIS A 110 12.55 -0.66 13.84
CA HIS A 110 12.84 -0.89 12.42
C HIS A 110 11.89 -1.87 11.71
N ASP A 111 11.02 -2.56 12.46
CA ASP A 111 10.13 -3.62 11.93
C ASP A 111 8.66 -3.20 11.95
N ILE A 112 8.37 -1.93 12.25
CA ILE A 112 7.00 -1.44 12.41
C ILE A 112 6.68 -0.45 11.30
N ILE A 113 5.58 -0.71 10.59
CA ILE A 113 4.97 0.21 9.63
C ILE A 113 3.82 0.93 10.34
N ARG A 114 3.81 2.25 10.30
CA ARG A 114 2.78 3.10 10.90
C ARG A 114 1.92 3.72 9.80
N ILE A 115 0.62 3.42 9.80
CA ILE A 115 -0.31 3.92 8.78
C ILE A 115 -1.43 4.71 9.45
N GLU A 116 -1.56 5.98 9.08
CA GLU A 116 -2.80 6.73 9.21
C GLU A 116 -3.82 6.23 8.19
N HIS A 117 -5.03 5.95 8.65
CA HIS A 117 -6.16 5.53 7.83
C HIS A 117 -7.48 5.92 8.49
N THR A 118 -8.58 5.77 7.75
CA THR A 118 -9.95 5.87 8.27
C THR A 118 -10.57 4.47 8.30
N MET A 119 -11.33 4.13 9.34
CA MET A 119 -11.93 2.79 9.45
C MET A 119 -13.18 2.61 8.59
N ALA A 120 -14.06 3.61 8.53
CA ALA A 120 -15.34 3.51 7.85
C ALA A 120 -15.55 4.74 6.97
N THR A 121 -15.83 4.54 5.68
CA THR A 121 -15.90 5.61 4.68
C THR A 121 -17.05 5.40 3.71
N PRO A 122 -17.53 6.45 3.03
CA PRO A 122 -18.25 6.26 1.77
C PRO A 122 -17.39 5.59 0.71
N LEU A 123 -18.04 5.09 -0.35
CA LEU A 123 -17.39 4.38 -1.44
C LEU A 123 -16.34 5.25 -2.15
N GLU A 124 -16.60 6.55 -2.32
CA GLU A 124 -15.65 7.51 -2.91
C GLU A 124 -14.36 7.72 -2.09
N ASP A 125 -14.37 7.33 -0.81
CA ASP A 125 -13.27 7.56 0.14
C ASP A 125 -12.58 6.25 0.56
N VAL A 126 -12.88 5.11 -0.08
CA VAL A 126 -12.32 3.79 0.29
C VAL A 126 -10.80 3.71 0.22
N GLY A 127 -10.15 4.58 -0.57
CA GLY A 127 -8.69 4.72 -0.61
C GLY A 127 -8.10 5.16 0.73
N LYS A 128 -8.90 5.74 1.64
CA LYS A 128 -8.44 6.13 2.98
C LYS A 128 -8.34 4.95 3.96
N GLN A 129 -8.79 3.75 3.58
CA GLN A 129 -8.73 2.53 4.40
C GLN A 129 -7.54 1.65 4.02
N VAL A 130 -7.14 0.73 4.91
CA VAL A 130 -6.16 -0.33 4.58
C VAL A 130 -6.90 -1.59 4.18
N TRP A 131 -6.65 -2.12 2.99
CA TRP A 131 -7.30 -3.32 2.48
C TRP A 131 -6.39 -4.55 2.52
N ARG A 132 -6.97 -5.76 2.66
CA ARG A 132 -6.20 -7.02 2.76
C ARG A 132 -5.34 -7.30 1.52
N GLY A 133 -5.83 -6.94 0.33
CA GLY A 133 -5.03 -7.06 -0.89
C GLY A 133 -3.74 -6.22 -0.87
N ALA A 134 -3.73 -5.07 -0.19
CA ALA A 134 -2.50 -4.28 -0.03
C ALA A 134 -1.47 -5.00 0.86
N LEU A 135 -1.94 -5.76 1.86
CA LEU A 135 -1.08 -6.58 2.73
C LEU A 135 -0.54 -7.82 1.98
N LEU A 136 -1.39 -8.48 1.17
CA LEU A 136 -0.94 -9.57 0.30
C LEU A 136 0.12 -9.09 -0.72
N LEU A 137 -0.11 -7.94 -1.34
CA LEU A 137 0.84 -7.33 -2.26
C LEU A 137 2.15 -6.97 -1.56
N ALA A 138 2.08 -6.40 -0.36
CA ALA A 138 3.25 -6.09 0.45
C ALA A 138 4.10 -7.33 0.79
N ASP A 139 3.46 -8.44 1.17
CA ASP A 139 4.15 -9.72 1.37
C ASP A 139 4.85 -10.20 0.10
N TYR A 140 4.20 -10.07 -1.06
CA TYR A 140 4.79 -10.44 -2.34
C TYR A 140 5.99 -9.55 -2.70
N ILE A 141 5.92 -8.25 -2.46
CA ILE A 141 7.03 -7.31 -2.68
C ILE A 141 8.23 -7.70 -1.80
N LEU A 142 7.99 -7.97 -0.51
CA LEU A 142 9.03 -8.40 0.44
C LEU A 142 9.62 -9.76 0.09
N PHE A 143 8.85 -10.66 -0.53
CA PHE A 143 9.33 -11.93 -1.04
C PHE A 143 10.16 -11.76 -2.31
N ARG A 144 9.73 -10.91 -3.25
CA ARG A 144 10.38 -10.67 -4.55
C ARG A 144 11.34 -9.49 -4.52
N GLN A 145 12.22 -9.46 -3.52
CA GLN A 145 13.19 -8.37 -3.39
C GLN A 145 14.08 -8.20 -4.62
N ASP A 146 14.38 -9.30 -5.32
CA ASP A 146 15.11 -9.31 -6.59
C ASP A 146 14.45 -8.45 -7.67
N LEU A 147 13.12 -8.50 -7.74
CA LEU A 147 12.33 -7.80 -8.75
C LEU A 147 12.26 -6.29 -8.49
N PHE A 148 12.23 -5.89 -7.23
CA PHE A 148 12.07 -4.49 -6.83
C PHE A 148 13.41 -3.79 -6.55
N ARG A 149 14.50 -4.53 -6.33
CA ARG A 149 15.80 -3.94 -5.96
C ARG A 149 16.29 -2.94 -7.03
N GLY A 150 16.41 -1.68 -6.63
CA GLY A 150 16.92 -0.60 -7.48
C GLY A 150 16.01 -0.19 -8.64
N CYS A 151 14.80 -0.74 -8.75
CA CYS A 151 13.88 -0.39 -9.83
C CYS A 151 13.24 1.00 -9.63
N THR A 152 12.65 1.54 -10.69
CA THR A 152 11.57 2.52 -10.55
C THR A 152 10.24 1.79 -10.63
N ALA A 153 9.38 2.02 -9.65
CA ALA A 153 8.06 1.42 -9.57
C ALA A 153 6.95 2.48 -9.53
N LEU A 154 5.78 2.14 -10.04
CA LEU A 154 4.58 2.97 -10.02
C LEU A 154 3.42 2.21 -9.37
N GLU A 155 2.88 2.75 -8.29
CA GLU A 155 1.65 2.25 -7.68
C GLU A 155 0.44 2.99 -8.25
N LEU A 156 -0.53 2.27 -8.79
CA LEU A 156 -1.82 2.80 -9.24
C LEU A 156 -2.86 2.60 -8.13
N GLY A 157 -3.45 3.68 -7.64
CA GLY A 157 -4.50 3.60 -6.60
C GLY A 157 -3.91 3.20 -5.26
N ALA A 158 -2.88 3.92 -4.83
CA ALA A 158 -2.07 3.57 -3.67
C ALA A 158 -2.82 3.66 -2.33
N GLY A 159 -3.93 4.41 -2.29
CA GLY A 159 -4.71 4.66 -1.09
C GLY A 159 -3.83 5.21 0.05
N THR A 160 -3.66 4.40 1.09
CA THR A 160 -2.82 4.74 2.25
C THR A 160 -1.31 4.77 1.95
N GLY A 161 -0.87 4.21 0.82
CA GLY A 161 0.54 4.12 0.44
C GLY A 161 1.31 2.96 1.08
N LEU A 162 0.62 2.01 1.72
CA LEU A 162 1.25 0.89 2.43
C LEU A 162 2.17 0.06 1.52
N ALA A 163 1.73 -0.31 0.32
CA ALA A 163 2.57 -1.09 -0.60
C ALA A 163 3.71 -0.24 -1.18
N SER A 164 3.49 1.06 -1.47
CA SER A 164 4.57 2.00 -1.82
C SER A 164 5.67 2.09 -0.76
N ILE A 165 5.32 2.19 0.53
CA ILE A 165 6.27 2.24 1.63
C ILE A 165 7.15 0.98 1.65
N ILE A 166 6.51 -0.19 1.47
CA ILE A 166 7.21 -1.48 1.41
C ILE A 166 8.12 -1.57 0.19
N ALA A 167 7.64 -1.20 -0.99
CA ALA A 167 8.44 -1.18 -2.21
C ALA A 167 9.68 -0.27 -2.07
N ALA A 168 9.55 0.88 -1.39
CA ALA A 168 10.64 1.83 -1.19
C ALA A 168 11.78 1.30 -0.30
N THR A 169 11.58 0.20 0.43
CA THR A 169 12.66 -0.43 1.21
C THR A 169 13.76 -1.04 0.33
N MET A 170 13.48 -1.25 -0.96
CA MET A 170 14.39 -1.89 -1.93
C MET A 170 14.42 -1.20 -3.31
N ALA A 171 13.33 -0.55 -3.72
CA ALA A 171 13.28 0.21 -4.97
C ALA A 171 14.09 1.52 -4.88
N ARG A 172 14.58 2.00 -6.03
CA ARG A 172 15.26 3.30 -6.13
C ARG A 172 14.25 4.44 -6.02
N THR A 173 13.17 4.35 -6.80
CA THR A 173 12.11 5.34 -6.84
C THR A 173 10.76 4.63 -6.87
N VAL A 174 9.81 5.08 -6.05
CA VAL A 174 8.41 4.65 -6.10
C VAL A 174 7.53 5.86 -6.31
N TYR A 175 6.68 5.82 -7.32
CA TYR A 175 5.60 6.80 -7.50
C TYR A 175 4.33 6.26 -6.82
N CYS A 176 3.99 6.77 -5.62
CA CYS A 176 2.70 6.53 -4.94
C CYS A 176 1.65 7.39 -5.65
N THR A 177 0.70 6.79 -6.39
CA THR A 177 -0.29 7.57 -7.13
C THR A 177 -1.73 7.22 -6.79
N ASP A 178 -2.56 8.25 -6.70
CA ASP A 178 -4.00 8.18 -6.44
C ASP A 178 -4.66 9.49 -6.89
N VAL A 179 -5.93 9.70 -6.56
CA VAL A 179 -6.68 10.93 -6.77
C VAL A 179 -7.14 11.55 -5.44
N GLY A 180 -7.32 12.88 -5.45
CA GLY A 180 -7.83 13.60 -4.29
C GLY A 180 -6.73 14.09 -3.34
N ALA A 181 -6.60 15.41 -3.20
CA ALA A 181 -5.53 16.03 -2.42
C ALA A 181 -5.52 15.64 -0.93
N ASP A 182 -6.68 15.35 -0.33
CA ASP A 182 -6.75 14.88 1.08
C ASP A 182 -6.15 13.47 1.24
N LEU A 183 -6.49 12.55 0.33
CA LEU A 183 -5.94 11.19 0.29
C LEU A 183 -4.43 11.21 0.02
N LEU A 184 -3.99 11.97 -0.99
CA LEU A 184 -2.57 12.13 -1.31
C LEU A 184 -1.78 12.76 -0.16
N SER A 185 -2.36 13.73 0.56
CA SER A 185 -1.75 14.28 1.78
C SER A 185 -1.62 13.23 2.89
N MET A 186 -2.57 12.29 2.98
CA MET A 186 -2.47 11.14 3.87
C MET A 186 -1.38 10.15 3.42
N CYS A 187 -1.28 9.77 2.12
CA CYS A 187 -0.16 8.95 1.61
C CYS A 187 1.18 9.63 1.98
N GLN A 188 1.30 10.94 1.77
CA GLN A 188 2.53 11.69 2.07
C GLN A 188 2.91 11.66 3.56
N ARG A 189 1.92 11.77 4.47
CA ARG A 189 2.14 11.61 5.92
C ARG A 189 2.58 10.19 6.26
N ASN A 190 1.93 9.18 5.71
CA ASN A 190 2.29 7.78 5.92
C ASN A 190 3.72 7.48 5.45
N ILE A 191 4.13 8.01 4.30
CA ILE A 191 5.53 7.88 3.83
C ILE A 191 6.49 8.52 4.83
N ALA A 192 6.20 9.72 5.33
CA ALA A 192 7.05 10.41 6.29
C ALA A 192 7.20 9.63 7.61
N LEU A 193 6.08 9.06 8.11
CA LEU A 193 6.03 8.21 9.32
C LEU A 193 6.88 6.93 9.20
N ASN A 194 7.23 6.53 7.99
CA ASN A 194 7.96 5.28 7.70
C ASN A 194 9.31 5.51 6.99
N SER A 195 9.83 6.73 7.05
CA SER A 195 11.12 7.10 6.44
C SER A 195 12.29 6.25 6.93
N HIS A 196 12.22 5.71 8.15
CA HIS A 196 13.21 4.79 8.72
C HIS A 196 13.32 3.46 7.96
N LEU A 197 12.26 3.02 7.27
CA LEU A 197 12.26 1.77 6.51
C LEU A 197 12.98 1.93 5.16
N ALA A 198 12.81 3.08 4.52
CA ALA A 198 13.47 3.39 3.24
C ALA A 198 14.94 3.80 3.42
N ALA A 199 15.34 4.28 4.60
CA ALA A 199 16.69 4.76 4.89
C ALA A 199 17.79 3.71 4.60
N THR A 200 17.50 2.43 4.81
CA THR A 200 18.47 1.33 4.57
C THR A 200 18.73 1.10 3.08
N GLY A 201 17.70 1.24 2.24
CA GLY A 201 17.78 1.02 0.79
C GLY A 201 18.05 2.29 -0.02
N GLY A 202 17.90 3.48 0.59
CA GLY A 202 18.00 4.76 -0.09
C GLY A 202 16.84 5.05 -1.05
N GLY A 203 15.72 4.33 -0.91
CA GLY A 203 14.56 4.47 -1.78
C GLY A 203 13.80 5.78 -1.56
N ILE A 204 13.32 6.38 -2.65
CA ILE A 204 12.56 7.63 -2.62
C ILE A 204 11.12 7.35 -3.03
N VAL A 205 10.15 7.77 -2.22
CA VAL A 205 8.74 7.75 -2.60
C VAL A 205 8.28 9.16 -3.01
N ARG A 206 7.67 9.27 -4.17
CA ARG A 206 7.04 10.51 -4.68
C ARG A 206 5.54 10.31 -4.73
N VAL A 207 4.79 11.14 -3.99
CA VAL A 207 3.33 11.15 -4.04
C VAL A 207 2.86 12.05 -5.16
N LYS A 208 2.06 11.52 -6.08
CA LYS A 208 1.56 12.25 -7.26
C LYS A 208 0.11 11.93 -7.57
N GLU A 209 -0.59 12.90 -8.16
CA GLU A 209 -1.94 12.65 -8.68
C GLU A 209 -1.86 11.86 -9.99
N LEU A 210 -2.56 10.73 -10.08
CA LEU A 210 -2.76 10.03 -11.35
C LEU A 210 -4.22 9.62 -11.45
N ASP A 211 -4.98 10.41 -12.20
CA ASP A 211 -6.39 10.16 -12.47
C ASP A 211 -6.55 9.28 -13.71
N TRP A 212 -7.04 8.05 -13.52
CA TRP A 212 -7.21 7.08 -14.61
C TRP A 212 -8.23 7.53 -15.66
N LEU A 213 -9.14 8.43 -15.30
CA LEU A 213 -10.16 8.97 -16.21
C LEU A 213 -9.61 10.11 -17.07
N LYS A 214 -8.35 10.53 -16.85
CA LYS A 214 -7.64 11.51 -17.66
C LYS A 214 -6.52 10.86 -18.47
N ASP A 215 -6.26 11.41 -19.65
CA ASP A 215 -5.21 10.91 -20.53
C ASP A 215 -3.80 11.39 -20.18
N ASP A 216 -3.71 12.62 -19.67
CA ASP A 216 -2.45 13.27 -19.38
C ASP A 216 -2.22 13.42 -17.88
N LEU A 217 -0.95 13.36 -17.49
CA LEU A 217 -0.50 13.65 -16.14
C LEU A 217 -0.61 15.15 -15.89
N CYS A 218 -1.23 15.55 -14.78
CA CYS A 218 -1.40 16.97 -14.44
C CYS A 218 -0.03 17.61 -14.16
N THR A 219 0.34 18.66 -14.91
CA THR A 219 1.62 19.39 -14.75
C THR A 219 1.45 20.83 -14.32
N ASP A 220 0.26 21.22 -13.85
CA ASP A 220 0.05 22.58 -13.33
C ASP A 220 0.72 22.72 -11.95
N PRO A 221 1.76 23.55 -11.79
CA PRO A 221 2.47 23.69 -10.52
C PRO A 221 1.60 24.29 -9.40
N LYS A 222 0.41 24.82 -9.71
CA LYS A 222 -0.56 25.31 -8.72
C LYS A 222 -1.42 24.20 -8.14
N VAL A 223 -1.53 23.07 -8.83
CA VAL A 223 -2.28 21.90 -8.37
C VAL A 223 -1.38 21.07 -7.45
N PRO A 224 -1.79 20.79 -6.20
CA PRO A 224 -1.04 19.91 -5.32
C PRO A 224 -0.78 18.55 -5.96
N PHE A 225 0.39 17.96 -5.70
CA PHE A 225 0.78 16.63 -6.22
C PHE A 225 0.85 16.53 -7.75
N SER A 226 0.92 17.66 -8.46
CA SER A 226 1.18 17.67 -9.90
C SER A 226 2.59 17.16 -10.22
N TRP A 227 2.77 16.73 -11.47
CA TRP A 227 4.00 16.19 -12.00
C TRP A 227 4.89 17.29 -12.59
N SER A 228 6.18 17.22 -12.31
CA SER A 228 7.19 17.97 -13.07
C SER A 228 7.56 17.23 -14.36
N GLN A 229 8.13 17.95 -15.34
CA GLN A 229 8.60 17.32 -16.58
C GLN A 229 9.73 16.32 -16.32
N GLU A 230 10.58 16.59 -15.34
CA GLU A 230 11.67 15.71 -14.92
C GLU A 230 11.13 14.41 -14.31
N GLU A 231 10.07 14.48 -13.50
CA GLU A 231 9.42 13.31 -12.92
C GLU A 231 8.70 12.47 -13.98
N ILE A 232 8.03 13.11 -14.95
CA ILE A 232 7.42 12.42 -16.08
C ILE A 232 8.50 11.70 -16.91
N SER A 233 9.62 12.36 -17.18
CA SER A 233 10.74 11.75 -17.89
C SER A 233 11.33 10.58 -17.11
N ASP A 234 11.58 10.71 -15.80
CA ASP A 234 12.10 9.61 -14.98
C ASP A 234 11.11 8.43 -14.91
N LEU A 235 9.81 8.71 -14.80
CA LEU A 235 8.75 7.70 -14.84
C LEU A 235 8.82 6.90 -16.15
N TYR A 236 8.77 7.57 -17.30
CA TYR A 236 8.75 6.88 -18.59
C TYR A 236 10.08 6.20 -18.94
N ASP A 237 11.20 6.76 -18.48
CA ASP A 237 12.53 6.25 -18.83
C ASP A 237 12.97 5.06 -17.99
N HIS A 238 12.49 4.95 -16.75
CA HIS A 238 13.05 4.00 -15.79
C HIS A 238 12.04 3.04 -15.17
N THR A 239 10.72 3.26 -15.29
CA THR A 239 9.75 2.35 -14.67
C THR A 239 9.81 0.98 -15.32
N THR A 240 9.96 -0.04 -14.48
CA THR A 240 9.91 -1.46 -14.89
C THR A 240 8.84 -2.23 -14.14
N ILE A 241 8.35 -1.70 -13.02
CA ILE A 241 7.30 -2.33 -12.21
C ILE A 241 6.11 -1.40 -12.06
N LEU A 242 4.92 -1.91 -12.34
CA LEU A 242 3.66 -1.29 -11.95
C LEU A 242 3.00 -2.20 -10.91
N PHE A 243 2.24 -1.63 -9.99
CA PHE A 243 1.46 -2.44 -9.06
C PHE A 243 0.20 -1.72 -8.59
N ALA A 244 -0.81 -2.49 -8.19
CA ALA A 244 -2.07 -1.98 -7.66
C ALA A 244 -2.67 -3.01 -6.72
N ALA A 245 -3.35 -2.56 -5.66
CA ALA A 245 -4.05 -3.43 -4.73
C ALA A 245 -5.48 -2.94 -4.51
N GLU A 246 -6.45 -3.83 -4.69
CA GLU A 246 -7.86 -3.57 -4.33
C GLU A 246 -8.53 -2.41 -5.09
N VAL A 247 -8.10 -2.20 -6.34
CA VAL A 247 -8.64 -1.14 -7.21
C VAL A 247 -9.84 -1.59 -8.06
N PHE A 248 -10.26 -2.86 -7.93
CA PHE A 248 -11.30 -3.48 -8.76
C PHE A 248 -12.62 -3.62 -7.98
N TYR A 249 -13.35 -2.52 -7.86
CA TYR A 249 -14.63 -2.47 -7.13
C TYR A 249 -15.75 -1.76 -7.90
N ASP A 250 -15.43 -1.15 -9.04
CA ASP A 250 -16.33 -0.45 -9.94
C ASP A 250 -15.88 -0.72 -11.37
N ASP A 251 -16.83 -1.01 -12.28
CA ASP A 251 -16.51 -1.46 -13.64
C ASP A 251 -15.89 -0.34 -14.49
N ASP A 252 -16.33 0.91 -14.31
CA ASP A 252 -15.81 2.06 -15.05
C ASP A 252 -14.37 2.39 -14.59
N LEU A 253 -14.12 2.32 -13.28
CA LEU A 253 -12.76 2.47 -12.73
C LEU A 253 -11.84 1.31 -13.14
N THR A 254 -12.38 0.09 -13.18
CA THR A 254 -11.65 -1.09 -13.67
C THR A 254 -11.25 -0.90 -15.14
N ASP A 255 -12.18 -0.48 -15.99
CA ASP A 255 -11.87 -0.14 -17.38
C ASP A 255 -10.80 0.96 -17.49
N ALA A 256 -10.90 2.00 -16.66
CA ALA A 256 -9.98 3.13 -16.66
C ALA A 256 -8.57 2.72 -16.24
N VAL A 257 -8.41 1.88 -15.21
CA VAL A 257 -7.08 1.42 -14.76
C VAL A 257 -6.42 0.52 -15.80
N PHE A 258 -7.17 -0.33 -16.50
CA PHE A 258 -6.63 -1.16 -17.58
C PHE A 258 -6.22 -0.33 -18.81
N LYS A 259 -7.03 0.68 -19.19
CA LYS A 259 -6.65 1.66 -20.23
C LYS A 259 -5.40 2.42 -19.83
N THR A 260 -5.30 2.83 -18.58
CA THR A 260 -4.13 3.52 -18.03
C THR A 260 -2.89 2.62 -18.05
N LEU A 261 -3.00 1.36 -17.61
CA LEU A 261 -1.91 0.39 -17.63
C LEU A 261 -1.39 0.17 -19.05
N SER A 262 -2.30 -0.05 -20.01
CA SER A 262 -1.92 -0.20 -21.42
C SER A 262 -1.24 1.07 -21.96
N ARG A 263 -1.80 2.26 -21.69
CA ARG A 263 -1.23 3.55 -22.09
C ARG A 263 0.17 3.77 -21.50
N LEU A 264 0.36 3.46 -20.22
CA LEU A 264 1.64 3.57 -19.55
C LEU A 264 2.65 2.60 -20.18
N ALA A 265 2.31 1.32 -20.31
CA ALA A 265 3.17 0.31 -20.92
C ALA A 265 3.68 0.74 -22.31
N HIS A 266 2.83 1.38 -23.12
CA HIS A 266 3.19 1.92 -24.43
C HIS A 266 4.13 3.14 -24.40
N ARG A 267 4.13 3.90 -23.30
CA ARG A 267 4.97 5.09 -23.13
C ARG A 267 6.30 4.77 -22.43
N LEU A 268 6.36 3.68 -21.65
CA LEU A 268 7.58 3.25 -20.99
C LEU A 268 8.65 2.84 -22.01
N LYS A 269 9.91 3.23 -21.76
CA LYS A 269 11.06 2.83 -22.58
C LYS A 269 11.48 1.38 -22.35
N ASN A 270 11.16 0.84 -21.17
CA ASN A 270 11.53 -0.52 -20.78
C ASN A 270 10.31 -1.44 -20.83
N ALA A 271 10.56 -2.73 -21.02
CA ALA A 271 9.56 -3.74 -20.70
C ALA A 271 9.17 -3.61 -19.22
N CYS A 272 7.90 -3.85 -18.93
CA CYS A 272 7.38 -3.69 -17.58
C CYS A 272 6.55 -4.88 -17.13
N THR A 273 6.47 -5.05 -15.82
CA THR A 273 5.61 -6.04 -15.17
C THR A 273 4.65 -5.32 -14.24
N ALA A 274 3.34 -5.52 -14.45
CA ALA A 274 2.32 -5.08 -13.52
C ALA A 274 1.95 -6.22 -12.55
N ILE A 275 1.83 -5.92 -11.27
CA ILE A 275 1.41 -6.86 -10.22
C ILE A 275 0.12 -6.34 -9.58
N LEU A 276 -0.97 -7.09 -9.73
CA LEU A 276 -2.31 -6.69 -9.31
C LEU A 276 -2.79 -7.60 -8.20
N SER A 277 -3.16 -7.03 -7.04
CA SER A 277 -3.85 -7.76 -5.98
C SER A 277 -5.35 -7.50 -6.02
N VAL A 278 -6.13 -8.57 -5.86
CA VAL A 278 -7.59 -8.51 -5.83
C VAL A 278 -8.17 -9.50 -4.81
N GLU A 279 -9.21 -9.07 -4.09
CA GLU A 279 -10.03 -9.87 -3.22
C GLU A 279 -11.37 -10.17 -3.89
N LYS A 280 -11.71 -11.46 -4.00
CA LYS A 280 -13.03 -11.89 -4.47
C LYS A 280 -14.11 -11.54 -3.45
N ARG A 281 -14.88 -10.48 -3.72
CA ARG A 281 -16.05 -10.08 -2.92
C ARG A 281 -17.31 -10.78 -3.42
N LEU A 282 -17.70 -11.84 -2.72
CA LEU A 282 -18.90 -12.62 -2.99
C LEU A 282 -20.13 -11.90 -2.43
N ASN A 283 -21.02 -11.46 -3.31
CA ASN A 283 -22.25 -10.75 -2.96
C ASN A 283 -23.47 -11.51 -3.49
N PHE A 284 -24.52 -11.65 -2.68
CA PHE A 284 -25.81 -12.10 -3.23
C PHE A 284 -26.45 -10.94 -3.98
N THR A 285 -26.67 -11.12 -5.30
CA THR A 285 -27.25 -10.07 -6.13
C THR A 285 -28.70 -10.37 -6.44
N LEU A 286 -29.58 -9.37 -6.29
CA LEU A 286 -30.99 -9.50 -6.64
C LEU A 286 -31.20 -9.72 -8.15
N ARG A 287 -30.28 -9.23 -8.98
CA ARG A 287 -30.28 -9.41 -10.43
C ARG A 287 -30.19 -10.88 -10.83
N HIS A 288 -29.29 -11.62 -10.17
CA HIS A 288 -29.04 -13.02 -10.48
C HIS A 288 -29.75 -13.99 -9.54
N LEU A 289 -30.28 -13.49 -8.42
CA LEU A 289 -30.84 -14.29 -7.33
C LEU A 289 -29.86 -15.38 -6.86
N ASP A 290 -28.56 -15.08 -6.91
CA ASP A 290 -27.47 -16.00 -6.59
C ASP A 290 -26.27 -15.21 -6.02
N VAL A 291 -25.33 -15.94 -5.43
CA VAL A 291 -24.03 -15.40 -5.02
C VAL A 291 -23.17 -15.18 -6.26
N THR A 292 -22.78 -13.94 -6.50
CA THR A 292 -21.94 -13.53 -7.62
C THR A 292 -20.70 -12.77 -7.14
N CYS A 293 -19.74 -12.57 -8.02
CA CYS A 293 -18.53 -11.79 -7.76
C CYS A 293 -18.30 -10.81 -8.92
N GLU A 294 -19.33 -10.01 -9.25
CA GLU A 294 -19.42 -9.26 -10.53
C GLU A 294 -18.17 -8.41 -10.82
N ALA A 295 -17.67 -7.63 -9.86
CA ALA A 295 -16.47 -6.81 -10.04
C ALA A 295 -15.22 -7.65 -10.37
N TYR A 296 -15.10 -8.85 -9.79
CA TYR A 296 -14.02 -9.78 -10.12
C TYR A 296 -14.20 -10.39 -11.51
N ASP A 297 -15.43 -10.75 -11.89
CA ASP A 297 -15.73 -11.29 -13.22
C ASP A 297 -15.42 -10.26 -14.32
N HIS A 298 -15.71 -8.98 -14.06
CA HIS A 298 -15.33 -7.88 -14.93
C HIS A 298 -13.81 -7.70 -15.00
N PHE A 299 -13.12 -7.68 -13.85
CA PHE A 299 -11.65 -7.68 -13.78
C PHE A 299 -11.01 -8.81 -14.62
N ARG A 300 -11.53 -10.04 -14.52
CA ARG A 300 -11.06 -11.19 -15.30
C ARG A 300 -11.30 -11.00 -16.80
N SER A 301 -12.42 -10.39 -17.17
CA SER A 301 -12.73 -10.03 -18.56
C SER A 301 -11.75 -8.99 -19.11
N CYS A 302 -11.40 -7.97 -18.31
CA CYS A 302 -10.37 -6.98 -18.67
C CYS A 302 -8.98 -7.61 -18.83
N LEU A 303 -8.59 -8.53 -17.94
CA LEU A 303 -7.34 -9.29 -18.07
C LEU A 303 -7.29 -10.06 -19.40
N HIS A 304 -8.36 -10.78 -19.73
CA HIS A 304 -8.44 -11.52 -20.98
C HIS A 304 -8.39 -10.60 -22.20
N ALA A 305 -9.14 -9.48 -22.16
CA ALA A 305 -9.12 -8.50 -23.23
C ALA A 305 -7.73 -7.88 -23.45
N LEU A 306 -6.99 -7.60 -22.37
CA LEU A 306 -5.63 -7.09 -22.45
C LEU A 306 -4.66 -8.13 -23.04
N GLU A 307 -4.76 -9.40 -22.65
CA GLU A 307 -3.94 -10.48 -23.20
C GLU A 307 -4.18 -10.69 -24.70
N GLN A 308 -5.42 -10.51 -25.16
CA GLN A 308 -5.79 -10.61 -26.58
C GLN A 308 -5.50 -9.33 -27.38
N LEU A 309 -4.95 -8.28 -26.74
CA LEU A 309 -4.65 -7.03 -27.42
C LEU A 309 -3.53 -7.24 -28.44
N ALA A 310 -3.89 -7.16 -29.72
CA ALA A 310 -2.97 -7.25 -30.84
C ALA A 310 -2.73 -5.87 -31.45
N ASP A 311 -1.91 -5.04 -30.80
CA ASP A 311 -1.56 -3.70 -31.30
C ASP A 311 -0.26 -3.65 -32.14
N GLY A 312 0.42 -4.80 -32.27
CA GLY A 312 1.63 -4.97 -33.07
C GLY A 312 2.89 -4.34 -32.49
N LYS A 313 2.82 -3.73 -31.29
CA LYS A 313 3.96 -3.11 -30.60
C LYS A 313 4.31 -3.85 -29.33
N LEU A 314 3.30 -4.17 -28.52
CA LEU A 314 3.45 -4.87 -27.25
C LEU A 314 2.71 -6.20 -27.28
N ARG A 315 3.28 -7.16 -26.57
CA ARG A 315 2.62 -8.41 -26.21
C ARG A 315 2.40 -8.39 -24.71
N PHE A 316 1.16 -8.63 -24.31
CA PHE A 316 0.78 -8.81 -22.91
C PHE A 316 0.67 -10.29 -22.58
N VAL A 317 1.35 -10.72 -21.53
CA VAL A 317 1.22 -12.07 -20.96
C VAL A 317 0.62 -11.94 -19.57
N VAL A 318 -0.49 -12.64 -19.33
CA VAL A 318 -1.20 -12.59 -18.05
C VAL A 318 -1.07 -13.93 -17.33
N GLU A 319 -0.58 -13.91 -16.09
CA GLU A 319 -0.44 -15.12 -15.27
C GLU A 319 -0.93 -14.90 -13.84
N PRO A 320 -1.62 -15.88 -13.24
CA PRO A 320 -1.88 -15.86 -11.80
C PRO A 320 -0.57 -16.12 -11.04
N VAL A 321 -0.42 -15.49 -9.89
CA VAL A 321 0.68 -15.74 -8.95
C VAL A 321 0.17 -16.65 -7.85
N GLU A 322 0.82 -17.79 -7.66
CA GLU A 322 0.50 -18.68 -6.55
C GLU A 322 0.83 -18.01 -5.20
N ALA A 323 -0.14 -17.97 -4.29
CA ALA A 323 0.01 -17.36 -2.98
C ALA A 323 0.82 -18.21 -1.96
N SER A 324 1.76 -19.02 -2.46
CA SER A 324 2.63 -19.91 -1.68
C SER A 324 3.87 -19.20 -1.08
N PHE A 325 4.04 -17.90 -1.35
CA PHE A 325 5.11 -17.09 -0.75
C PHE A 325 4.86 -16.80 0.74
N PRO A 326 5.93 -16.52 1.52
CA PRO A 326 5.82 -16.28 2.96
C PRO A 326 4.84 -15.16 3.33
N GLN A 327 4.23 -15.27 4.50
CA GLN A 327 3.46 -14.19 5.10
C GLN A 327 4.35 -13.44 6.08
N LEU A 328 4.68 -12.19 5.74
CA LEU A 328 5.64 -11.35 6.45
C LEU A 328 4.95 -10.20 7.21
N LEU A 329 3.64 -10.03 7.02
CA LEU A 329 2.79 -9.12 7.77
C LEU A 329 1.73 -9.90 8.58
N VAL A 330 1.35 -9.35 9.73
CA VAL A 330 0.30 -9.94 10.57
C VAL A 330 -1.07 -9.52 10.05
N TYR A 331 -1.76 -10.43 9.37
CA TYR A 331 -3.16 -10.32 8.93
C TYR A 331 -3.70 -11.71 8.61
N GLU A 332 -4.98 -11.84 8.31
CA GLU A 332 -5.55 -13.10 7.83
C GLU A 332 -5.53 -13.13 6.30
N ARG A 333 -4.73 -14.05 5.73
CA ARG A 333 -4.64 -14.28 4.28
C ARG A 333 -5.75 -15.23 3.84
N LEU A 334 -6.83 -14.65 3.31
CA LEU A 334 -8.00 -15.37 2.79
C LEU A 334 -7.69 -16.07 1.46
N GLN A 335 -8.42 -17.16 1.16
CA GLN A 335 -8.32 -17.87 -0.13
C GLN A 335 -8.86 -17.04 -1.31
N GLN A 336 -9.67 -16.02 -1.01
CA GLN A 336 -10.26 -15.08 -1.95
C GLN A 336 -9.27 -14.02 -2.42
N LEU A 337 -8.12 -13.87 -1.74
CA LEU A 337 -7.07 -12.96 -2.15
C LEU A 337 -6.23 -13.60 -3.25
N GLU A 338 -6.12 -12.92 -4.37
CA GLU A 338 -5.33 -13.33 -5.52
C GLU A 338 -4.33 -12.26 -5.92
N LEU A 339 -3.22 -12.72 -6.51
CA LEU A 339 -2.27 -11.88 -7.21
C LEU A 339 -2.20 -12.29 -8.67
N TRP A 340 -2.13 -11.30 -9.54
CA TRP A 340 -2.00 -11.46 -10.98
C TRP A 340 -0.79 -10.67 -11.47
N LYS A 341 -0.05 -11.25 -12.40
CA LYS A 341 1.09 -10.62 -13.05
C LYS A 341 0.77 -10.39 -14.53
N ILE A 342 1.03 -9.19 -15.01
CA ILE A 342 0.90 -8.82 -16.42
C ILE A 342 2.28 -8.40 -16.90
N ILE A 343 2.83 -9.12 -17.87
CA ILE A 343 4.13 -8.80 -18.46
C ILE A 343 3.87 -8.11 -19.80
N ALA A 344 4.38 -6.89 -19.96
CA ALA A 344 4.31 -6.15 -21.22
C ALA A 344 5.70 -6.11 -21.85
N GLU A 345 5.85 -6.79 -22.99
CA GLU A 345 7.11 -6.92 -23.72
C GLU A 345 6.95 -6.40 -25.16
N PRO A 346 7.98 -5.78 -25.74
CA PRO A 346 7.99 -5.48 -27.17
C PRO A 346 7.80 -6.73 -28.02
N VAL A 347 7.00 -6.64 -29.08
CA VAL A 347 6.89 -7.71 -30.09
C VAL A 347 8.21 -7.74 -30.86
N THR A 348 8.96 -8.84 -30.71
CA THR A 348 10.25 -9.09 -31.40
C THR A 348 10.09 -9.55 -32.84
#